data_AF-A0A0D9RPQ7-F1
#
_entry.id   AF-A0A0D9RPQ7-F1
#
_cell.length_a   1.000
_cell.length_b   1.000
_cell.length_c   1.000
_cell.angle_alpha   90.00
_cell.angle_beta   90.00
_cell.angle_gamma   90.00
#
_symmetry.space_group_name_H-M   'P 1'
#
loop_
_entity.id
_entity.type
_entity.pdbx_description
1 polymer ?
#
loop_
_entity_poly.entity_id
_entity_poly.type
_entity_poly.pdbx_seq_one_letter_code
_entity_poly.pdbx_strand_id
1 'polypeptide(L)'
;MRLFLCNAVLMLFITSLIGALIPEPEVKIEVLQKPFICHRKTKGGDLMLVHYEGYLEKDGSLFHSTHKHNNGQPIWFTLGILEALKGWDQGLKGMCVGEKRKLIIPPALGYGKEGKGKIPPESTLIFNIDLLEIRNGPRSHESFQEMDLNDDWKLSKDEV
;
A
#
# COMPACT_ATOMS: atom_id res chain seq x y z
N MET A 1 39.54 -25.32 54.05
CA MET A 1 39.94 -24.10 53.32
C MET A 1 39.64 -24.33 51.84
N ARG A 2 38.65 -23.60 51.30
CA ARG A 2 38.33 -23.36 49.88
C ARG A 2 37.84 -24.54 49.02
N LEU A 3 36.52 -24.78 49.13
CA LEU A 3 35.64 -25.17 48.03
C LEU A 3 35.69 -24.05 46.97
N PHE A 4 35.99 -24.37 45.70
CA PHE A 4 35.69 -23.48 44.58
C PHE A 4 34.94 -24.26 43.51
N LEU A 5 33.63 -24.03 43.49
CA LEU A 5 32.80 -24.13 42.31
C LEU A 5 33.37 -23.20 41.22
N CYS A 6 33.43 -23.62 39.96
CA CYS A 6 32.87 -22.84 38.85
C CYS A 6 33.09 -23.50 37.49
N ASN A 7 32.14 -23.20 36.61
CA ASN A 7 32.16 -23.35 35.15
C ASN A 7 31.73 -24.69 34.55
N ALA A 8 30.62 -25.24 35.05
CA ALA A 8 29.62 -25.83 34.17
C ALA A 8 28.64 -24.73 33.73
N VAL A 9 29.01 -23.92 32.74
CA VAL A 9 28.07 -23.03 32.04
C VAL A 9 28.41 -23.06 30.55
N LEU A 10 28.21 -24.22 29.93
CA LEU A 10 27.98 -24.26 28.49
C LEU A 10 26.54 -23.77 28.28
N MET A 11 26.35 -22.45 28.34
CA MET A 11 25.09 -21.81 27.99
C MET A 11 24.75 -22.19 26.56
N LEU A 12 23.66 -22.94 26.41
CA LEU A 12 22.88 -23.10 25.20
C LEU A 12 22.41 -21.71 24.72
N PHE A 13 23.27 -20.97 24.03
CA PHE A 13 22.85 -19.83 23.21
C PHE A 13 22.63 -20.32 21.77
N ILE A 14 21.63 -21.18 21.58
CA ILE A 14 20.93 -21.25 20.28
C ILE A 14 19.80 -20.23 20.38
N THR A 15 20.16 -18.95 20.46
CA THR A 15 19.19 -17.86 20.35
C THR A 15 18.81 -17.71 18.90
N SER A 16 17.63 -18.22 18.57
CA SER A 16 16.69 -17.65 17.60
C SER A 16 17.31 -17.12 16.30
N LEU A 17 17.74 -18.01 15.41
CA LEU A 17 18.02 -17.66 14.02
C LEU A 17 16.81 -17.93 13.10
N ILE A 18 15.58 -17.90 13.63
CA ILE A 18 14.36 -18.16 12.85
C ILE A 18 13.70 -16.87 12.36
N GLY A 19 14.03 -15.70 12.94
CA GLY A 19 13.41 -14.42 12.58
C GLY A 19 13.91 -13.77 11.27
N ALA A 20 14.97 -14.28 10.65
CA ALA A 20 15.68 -13.57 9.57
C ALA A 20 15.24 -13.94 8.14
N LEU A 21 14.20 -14.77 7.96
CA LEU A 21 13.83 -15.33 6.65
C LEU A 21 12.35 -15.12 6.26
N ILE A 22 11.57 -14.34 7.02
CA ILE A 22 10.19 -14.02 6.62
C ILE A 22 10.25 -12.77 5.74
N PRO A 23 9.90 -12.87 4.44
CA PRO A 23 9.82 -11.68 3.59
C PRO A 23 8.70 -10.77 4.11
N GLU A 24 8.96 -9.46 4.10
CA GLU A 24 7.93 -8.46 4.37
C GLU A 24 6.77 -8.63 3.37
N PRO A 25 5.52 -8.43 3.81
CA PRO A 25 4.38 -8.55 2.91
C PRO A 25 4.45 -7.45 1.84
N GLU A 26 4.37 -7.86 0.57
CA GLU A 26 4.43 -6.96 -0.58
C GLU A 26 3.20 -7.16 -1.48
N VAL A 27 2.75 -6.09 -2.12
CA VAL A 27 1.71 -6.15 -3.15
C VAL A 27 2.31 -6.61 -4.47
N LYS A 28 1.68 -7.60 -5.12
CA LYS A 28 2.00 -7.91 -6.51
C LYS A 28 1.24 -6.96 -7.43
N ILE A 29 1.97 -6.25 -8.29
CA ILE A 29 1.44 -5.25 -9.22
C ILE A 29 1.56 -5.78 -10.65
N GLU A 30 0.43 -5.87 -11.36
CA GLU A 30 0.36 -6.20 -12.77
C GLU A 30 -0.23 -5.01 -13.54
N VAL A 31 0.51 -4.44 -14.49
CA VAL A 31 -0.01 -3.37 -15.34
C VAL A 31 -0.75 -3.98 -16.52
N LEU A 32 -2.08 -3.81 -16.53
CA LEU A 32 -2.95 -4.40 -17.56
C LEU A 32 -3.00 -3.54 -18.83
N GLN A 33 -2.93 -2.23 -18.68
CA GLN A 33 -2.99 -1.28 -19.78
C GLN A 33 -2.21 -0.02 -19.40
N LYS A 34 -1.51 0.58 -20.36
CA LYS A 34 -0.88 1.91 -20.23
C LYS A 34 -1.35 2.84 -21.36
N PRO A 35 -1.45 4.14 -21.09
CA PRO A 35 -1.68 5.12 -22.16
C PRO A 35 -0.45 5.18 -23.07
N PHE A 36 -0.66 5.60 -24.33
CA PHE A 36 0.45 5.81 -25.28
C PHE A 36 1.39 6.93 -24.83
N ILE A 37 0.82 8.00 -24.25
CA ILE A 37 1.57 9.13 -23.69
C ILE A 37 1.24 9.25 -22.21
N CYS A 38 2.28 9.42 -21.39
CA CYS A 38 2.15 9.68 -19.96
C CYS A 38 2.79 11.02 -19.61
N HIS A 39 1.96 12.05 -19.42
CA HIS A 39 2.41 13.41 -19.09
C HIS A 39 2.76 13.57 -17.60
N ARG A 40 2.09 12.82 -16.72
CA ARG A 40 2.23 12.88 -15.27
C ARG A 40 2.06 11.48 -14.70
N LYS A 41 2.87 11.17 -13.68
CA LYS A 41 2.74 9.97 -12.85
C LYS A 41 2.28 10.34 -11.45
N THR A 42 1.54 9.46 -10.80
CA THR A 42 1.10 9.63 -9.41
C THR A 42 2.27 9.61 -8.43
N LYS A 43 2.25 10.54 -7.46
CA LYS A 43 3.16 10.58 -6.32
C LYS A 43 2.39 10.75 -5.00
N GLY A 44 3.09 10.60 -3.87
CA GLY A 44 2.49 10.83 -2.54
C GLY A 44 1.83 12.20 -2.46
N GLY A 45 0.64 12.26 -1.85
CA GLY A 45 -0.20 13.44 -1.76
C GLY A 45 -1.07 13.72 -2.99
N ASP A 46 -0.96 12.96 -4.08
CA ASP A 46 -1.85 13.14 -5.24
C ASP A 46 -3.28 12.63 -4.93
N LEU A 47 -4.27 13.39 -5.39
CA LEU A 47 -5.66 12.95 -5.49
C LEU A 47 -5.85 12.18 -6.80
N MET A 48 -6.27 10.93 -6.69
CA MET A 48 -6.51 10.02 -7.80
C MET A 48 -8.01 9.78 -7.96
N LEU A 49 -8.56 10.07 -9.14
CA LEU A 49 -9.92 9.66 -9.49
C LEU A 49 -9.84 8.26 -10.08
N VAL A 50 -10.46 7.28 -9.43
CA VAL A 50 -10.36 5.87 -9.83
C VAL A 50 -11.70 5.18 -9.95
N HIS A 51 -11.79 4.30 -10.94
CA HIS A 51 -12.71 3.18 -10.89
C HIS A 51 -11.99 1.95 -10.36
N TYR A 52 -12.71 1.10 -9.63
CA TYR A 52 -12.16 -0.17 -9.20
C TYR A 52 -13.19 -1.26 -9.02
N GLU A 53 -12.68 -2.49 -9.04
CA GLU A 53 -13.38 -3.71 -8.69
C GLU A 53 -12.49 -4.51 -7.74
N GLY A 54 -13.05 -4.93 -6.60
CA GLY A 54 -12.38 -5.67 -5.55
C GLY A 54 -12.97 -7.07 -5.38
N TYR A 55 -12.10 -8.07 -5.39
CA TYR A 55 -12.44 -9.49 -5.33
C TYR A 55 -11.68 -10.22 -4.23
N LEU A 56 -12.27 -11.28 -3.69
CA LEU A 56 -11.55 -12.24 -2.85
C LEU A 56 -10.76 -13.19 -3.75
N GLU A 57 -9.46 -13.36 -3.50
CA GLU A 57 -8.62 -14.27 -4.30
C GLU A 57 -9.12 -15.72 -4.22
N LYS A 58 -9.58 -16.12 -3.03
CA LYS A 58 -9.96 -17.51 -2.72
C LYS A 58 -11.03 -18.08 -3.66
N ASP A 59 -12.03 -17.29 -4.02
CA ASP A 59 -13.19 -17.74 -4.79
C ASP A 59 -13.56 -16.82 -5.97
N GLY A 60 -12.83 -15.71 -6.16
CA GLY A 60 -13.10 -14.73 -7.20
C GLY A 60 -14.37 -13.92 -6.98
N SER A 61 -14.98 -13.98 -5.79
CA SER A 61 -16.22 -13.25 -5.51
C SER A 61 -15.98 -11.74 -5.43
N LEU A 62 -16.82 -10.97 -6.11
CA LEU A 62 -16.80 -9.52 -6.06
C LEU A 62 -17.36 -9.04 -4.72
N PHE A 63 -16.54 -8.38 -3.88
CA PHE A 63 -17.01 -7.80 -2.63
C PHE A 63 -17.44 -6.34 -2.80
N HIS A 64 -16.78 -5.58 -3.68
CA HIS A 64 -17.10 -4.17 -3.94
C HIS A 64 -16.65 -3.71 -5.33
N SER A 65 -17.38 -2.78 -5.94
CA SER A 65 -16.94 -2.06 -7.14
C SER A 65 -17.64 -0.72 -7.25
N THR A 66 -16.95 0.29 -7.80
CA THR A 66 -17.54 1.60 -8.08
C THR A 66 -18.72 1.50 -9.04
N HIS A 67 -18.64 0.62 -10.04
CA HIS A 67 -19.69 0.46 -11.04
C HIS A 67 -21.01 -0.04 -10.44
N LYS A 68 -20.97 -1.00 -9.52
CA LYS A 68 -22.18 -1.60 -8.93
C LYS A 68 -22.61 -0.96 -7.62
N HIS A 69 -21.67 -0.50 -6.80
CA HIS A 69 -21.93 -0.08 -5.42
C HIS A 69 -21.83 1.43 -5.20
N ASN A 70 -21.41 2.20 -6.21
CA ASN A 70 -21.31 3.65 -6.15
C ASN A 70 -22.05 4.33 -7.31
N ASN A 71 -23.19 3.77 -7.73
CA ASN A 71 -24.04 4.32 -8.81
C ASN A 71 -23.28 4.59 -10.13
N GLY A 72 -22.26 3.79 -10.44
CA GLY A 72 -21.43 4.00 -11.63
C GLY A 72 -20.40 5.12 -11.50
N GLN A 73 -20.30 5.79 -10.36
CA GLN A 73 -19.40 6.93 -10.16
C GLN A 73 -18.01 6.48 -9.67
N PRO A 74 -16.92 7.06 -10.20
CA PRO A 74 -15.58 6.86 -9.64
C PRO A 74 -15.44 7.53 -8.28
N ILE A 75 -14.38 7.21 -7.55
CA ILE A 75 -14.07 7.81 -6.25
C ILE A 75 -12.74 8.53 -6.27
N TRP A 76 -12.60 9.54 -5.41
CA TRP A 76 -11.33 10.17 -5.10
C TRP A 76 -10.61 9.38 -4.01
N PHE A 77 -9.30 9.23 -4.17
CA PHE A 77 -8.39 8.60 -3.23
C PHE A 77 -7.09 9.41 -3.16
N THR A 78 -6.58 9.67 -1.96
CA THR A 78 -5.33 10.39 -1.72
C THR A 78 -4.20 9.38 -1.51
N LEU A 79 -3.21 9.40 -2.40
CA LEU A 79 -2.11 8.44 -2.39
C LEU A 79 -1.10 8.73 -1.28
N GLY A 80 -0.69 7.70 -0.54
CA GLY A 80 0.50 7.75 0.31
C GLY A 80 0.27 8.24 1.74
N ILE A 81 -0.97 8.50 2.13
CA ILE A 81 -1.35 8.95 3.48
C ILE A 81 -2.13 7.89 4.28
N LEU A 82 -2.13 6.63 3.82
CA LEU A 82 -2.88 5.53 4.41
C LEU A 82 -4.40 5.80 4.52
N GLU A 83 -4.98 6.55 3.59
CA GLU A 83 -6.42 6.86 3.57
C GLU A 83 -7.29 5.60 3.41
N ALA A 84 -6.78 4.59 2.69
CA ALA A 84 -7.47 3.34 2.42
C ALA A 84 -6.66 2.11 2.87
N LEU A 85 -6.17 1.31 1.92
CA LEU A 85 -5.38 0.11 2.20
C LEU A 85 -3.89 0.41 2.04
N LYS A 86 -3.05 -0.13 2.93
CA LYS A 86 -1.58 -0.08 2.76
C LYS A 86 -1.15 -0.61 1.38
N GLY A 87 -1.86 -1.63 0.88
CA GLY A 87 -1.58 -2.17 -0.43
C GLY A 87 -1.95 -1.24 -1.59
N TRP A 88 -2.91 -0.33 -1.42
CA TRP A 88 -3.17 0.71 -2.42
C TRP A 88 -2.03 1.72 -2.46
N ASP A 89 -1.55 2.16 -1.29
CA ASP A 89 -0.41 3.08 -1.20
C ASP A 89 0.85 2.50 -1.83
N GLN A 90 1.11 1.20 -1.67
CA GLN A 90 2.23 0.53 -2.35
C GLN A 90 1.96 0.35 -3.85
N GLY A 91 0.75 -0.08 -4.23
CA GLY A 91 0.42 -0.52 -5.58
C GLY A 91 0.15 0.58 -6.60
N LEU A 92 -0.19 1.80 -6.16
CA LEU A 92 -0.69 2.87 -7.02
C LEU A 92 0.32 3.99 -7.29
N LYS A 93 1.55 3.88 -6.80
CA LYS A 93 2.64 4.81 -7.10
C LYS A 93 3.04 4.76 -8.57
N GLY A 94 3.39 5.91 -9.16
CA GLY A 94 3.96 5.98 -10.49
C GLY A 94 3.00 5.62 -11.63
N MET A 95 1.69 5.70 -11.40
CA MET A 95 0.63 5.36 -12.36
C MET A 95 0.28 6.56 -13.24
N CYS A 96 -0.03 6.32 -14.51
CA CYS A 96 -0.44 7.36 -15.47
C CYS A 96 -1.96 7.40 -15.66
N VAL A 97 -2.54 8.57 -15.98
CA VAL A 97 -3.96 8.65 -16.37
C VAL A 97 -4.23 7.74 -17.58
N GLY A 98 -5.29 6.94 -17.52
CA GLY A 98 -5.63 5.89 -18.49
C GLY A 98 -4.90 4.56 -18.29
N GLU A 99 -4.02 4.46 -17.29
CA GLU A 99 -3.41 3.19 -16.89
C GLU A 99 -4.42 2.32 -16.13
N LYS A 100 -4.31 1.00 -16.28
CA LYS A 100 -5.07 0.00 -15.53
C LYS A 100 -4.12 -0.95 -14.83
N ARG A 101 -4.34 -1.22 -13.55
CA ARG A 101 -3.53 -2.14 -12.76
C ARG A 101 -4.38 -3.20 -12.10
N LYS A 102 -3.82 -4.40 -12.00
CA LYS A 102 -4.27 -5.44 -11.08
C LYS A 102 -3.32 -5.49 -9.90
N LEU A 103 -3.86 -5.38 -8.69
CA LEU A 103 -3.13 -5.51 -7.44
C LEU A 103 -3.56 -6.81 -6.76
N ILE A 104 -2.60 -7.62 -6.31
CA ILE A 104 -2.86 -8.75 -5.42
C ILE A 104 -2.25 -8.38 -4.07
N ILE A 105 -3.13 -8.15 -3.11
CA ILE A 105 -2.83 -7.54 -1.81
C ILE A 105 -2.96 -8.63 -0.73
N PRO A 106 -1.85 -9.03 -0.07
CA PRO A 106 -1.92 -9.98 1.03
C PRO A 106 -2.66 -9.37 2.24
N PRO A 107 -3.20 -10.19 3.16
CA PRO A 107 -4.04 -9.72 4.25
C PRO A 107 -3.37 -8.66 5.14
N ALA A 108 -2.05 -8.77 5.38
CA ALA A 108 -1.27 -7.81 6.16
C ALA A 108 -1.27 -6.38 5.58
N LEU A 109 -1.51 -6.24 4.27
CA LEU A 109 -1.64 -4.96 3.56
C LEU A 109 -3.09 -4.62 3.18
N GLY A 110 -4.04 -5.50 3.53
CA GLY A 110 -5.48 -5.36 3.33
C GLY A 110 -6.19 -5.12 4.66
N TYR A 111 -7.17 -5.99 4.97
CA TYR A 111 -7.99 -5.90 6.19
C TYR A 111 -7.51 -6.82 7.34
N GLY A 112 -6.38 -7.51 7.16
CA GLY A 112 -5.72 -8.31 8.21
C GLY A 112 -6.57 -9.41 8.84
N LYS A 113 -6.26 -9.70 10.11
CA LYS A 113 -6.86 -10.78 10.92
C LYS A 113 -8.34 -10.57 11.22
N GLU A 114 -8.81 -9.34 11.15
CA GLU A 114 -10.19 -9.01 11.52
C GLU A 114 -11.14 -9.08 10.31
N GLY A 115 -10.62 -8.80 9.10
CA GLY A 115 -11.46 -8.62 7.92
C GLY A 115 -12.34 -7.37 8.03
N LYS A 116 -13.35 -7.24 7.14
CA LYS A 116 -14.31 -6.14 7.16
C LYS A 116 -15.56 -6.44 6.32
N GLY A 117 -16.74 -6.40 6.93
CA GLY A 117 -18.01 -6.55 6.20
C GLY A 117 -18.09 -7.86 5.42
N LYS A 118 -18.05 -7.79 4.08
CA LYS A 118 -18.06 -8.96 3.18
C LYS A 118 -16.70 -9.67 3.07
N ILE A 119 -15.64 -9.11 3.66
CA ILE A 119 -14.27 -9.60 3.52
C ILE A 119 -13.90 -10.38 4.79
N PRO A 120 -13.70 -11.71 4.70
CA PRO A 120 -13.29 -12.52 5.84
C PRO A 120 -11.91 -12.15 6.39
N PRO A 121 -11.60 -12.53 7.64
CA PRO A 121 -10.25 -12.58 8.19
C PRO A 121 -9.22 -13.20 7.24
N GLU A 122 -7.99 -12.67 7.25
CA GLU A 122 -6.85 -13.23 6.52
C GLU A 122 -7.07 -13.40 5.00
N SER A 123 -7.91 -12.54 4.40
CA SER A 123 -8.19 -12.58 2.96
C SER A 123 -7.13 -11.87 2.14
N THR A 124 -6.58 -12.58 1.13
CA THR A 124 -5.89 -11.96 -0.01
C THR A 124 -6.92 -11.32 -0.94
N LEU A 125 -6.65 -10.08 -1.35
CA LEU A 125 -7.56 -9.28 -2.16
C LEU A 125 -6.98 -9.07 -3.56
N ILE A 126 -7.85 -9.12 -4.56
CA ILE A 126 -7.51 -8.73 -5.94
C ILE A 126 -8.27 -7.45 -6.26
N PHE A 127 -7.56 -6.42 -6.70
CA PHE A 127 -8.16 -5.19 -7.20
C PHE A 127 -7.81 -4.97 -8.67
N ASN A 128 -8.80 -4.69 -9.50
CA ASN A 128 -8.60 -4.06 -10.80
C ASN A 128 -8.90 -2.57 -10.65
N ILE A 129 -7.95 -1.70 -10.98
CA ILE A 129 -8.02 -0.25 -10.75
C ILE A 129 -7.69 0.48 -12.04
N ASP A 130 -8.58 1.40 -12.42
CA ASP A 130 -8.45 2.28 -13.57
C ASP A 130 -8.22 3.71 -13.05
N LEU A 131 -7.15 4.37 -13.52
CA LEU A 131 -6.86 5.76 -13.16
C LEU A 131 -7.45 6.72 -14.19
N LEU A 132 -8.41 7.54 -13.77
CA LEU A 132 -9.14 8.47 -14.65
C LEU A 132 -8.55 9.88 -14.62
N GLU A 133 -8.09 10.34 -13.45
CA GLU A 133 -7.58 11.71 -13.28
C GLU A 133 -6.57 11.77 -12.13
N ILE A 134 -5.61 12.70 -12.22
CA ILE A 134 -4.68 13.04 -11.14
C ILE A 134 -4.81 14.53 -10.84
N ARG A 135 -5.07 14.88 -9.58
CA ARG A 135 -5.03 16.24 -9.06
C ARG A 135 -4.00 16.34 -7.95
N ASN A 136 -3.53 17.56 -7.71
CA ASN A 136 -2.74 17.82 -6.49
C ASN A 136 -3.69 17.67 -5.30
N GLY A 137 -3.28 16.92 -4.29
CA GLY A 137 -4.07 16.80 -3.06
C GLY A 137 -4.15 18.09 -2.27
N PRO A 138 -4.94 18.07 -1.18
CA PRO A 138 -5.02 19.21 -0.28
C PRO A 138 -3.62 19.55 0.22
N ARG A 139 -3.27 20.84 0.18
CA ARG A 139 -2.02 21.35 0.77
C ARG A 139 -2.12 21.23 2.28
N SER A 140 -1.71 20.10 2.84
CA SER A 140 -1.58 19.92 4.29
C SER A 140 -0.19 20.39 4.74
N HIS A 141 -0.08 20.76 6.02
CA HIS A 141 1.20 21.06 6.63
C HIS A 141 2.13 19.83 6.64
N GLU A 142 1.56 18.63 6.81
CA GLU A 142 2.31 17.37 6.75
C GLU A 142 2.91 17.12 5.37
N SER A 143 2.14 17.29 4.29
CA SER A 143 2.67 17.14 2.93
C SER A 143 3.72 18.20 2.62
N PHE A 144 3.62 19.38 3.23
CA PHE A 144 4.65 20.40 3.14
C PHE A 144 5.94 19.95 3.84
N GLN A 145 5.84 19.44 5.07
CA GLN A 145 6.98 18.91 5.83
C GLN A 145 7.65 17.71 5.15
N GLU A 146 6.88 16.84 4.48
CA GLU A 146 7.46 15.72 3.72
C GLU A 146 8.25 16.17 2.49
N MET A 147 7.84 17.27 1.85
CA MET A 147 8.54 17.83 0.69
C MET A 147 9.69 18.75 1.10
N ASP A 148 9.61 19.38 2.27
CA ASP A 148 10.66 20.24 2.84
C ASP A 148 11.78 19.39 3.44
N LEU A 149 12.62 18.81 2.55
CA LEU A 149 13.70 17.89 2.93
C LEU A 149 14.78 18.54 3.81
N ASN A 150 14.82 19.88 3.86
CA ASN A 150 15.84 20.64 4.58
C ASN A 150 15.30 21.43 5.78
N ASP A 151 14.00 21.31 6.08
CA ASP A 151 13.29 21.97 7.18
C ASP A 151 13.43 23.53 7.19
N ASP A 152 13.59 24.18 6.03
CA ASP A 152 13.73 25.65 5.92
C ASP A 152 12.39 26.39 5.78
N TRP A 153 11.29 25.66 5.87
CA TRP A 153 9.92 26.14 5.72
C TRP A 153 9.65 26.75 4.35
N LYS A 154 10.35 26.26 3.30
CA LYS A 154 10.14 26.58 1.89
C LYS A 154 10.26 25.31 1.05
N LEU A 155 9.83 25.39 -0.22
CA LEU A 155 10.01 24.32 -1.20
C LEU A 155 10.79 24.84 -2.39
N SER A 156 11.98 24.31 -2.59
CA SER A 156 12.83 24.54 -3.75
C SER A 156 12.36 23.72 -4.96
N LYS A 157 12.90 24.02 -6.16
CA LYS A 157 12.61 23.22 -7.36
C LYS A 157 13.14 21.79 -7.29
N ASP A 158 14.15 21.56 -6.44
CA ASP A 158 14.75 20.24 -6.27
C ASP A 158 13.96 19.38 -5.26
N GLU A 159 13.16 20.03 -4.41
CA GLU A 159 12.26 19.39 -3.43
C GLU A 159 10.88 19.02 -4.00
N VAL A 160 10.51 19.54 -5.19
CA VAL A 160 9.17 19.41 -5.81
C VAL A 160 9.15 18.53 -7.06
#